data_AF-A0A3D5DVJ1-F1
#
_entry.id   AF-A0A3D5DVJ1-F1
#
_cell.length_a   1.000
_cell.length_b   1.000
_cell.length_c   1.000
_cell.angle_alpha   90.00
_cell.angle_beta   90.00
_cell.angle_gamma   90.00
#
_symmetry.space_group_name_H-M   'P 1'
#
loop_
_entity.id
_entity.type
_entity.pdbx_description
1 polymer ?
#
loop_
_entity_poly.entity_id
_entity_poly.type
_entity_poly.pdbx_seq_one_letter_code
_entity_poly.pdbx_strand_id
1 'polypeptide(L)'
;MTAAGAAPGLTDLNGLPFVDDSFSARRLLAMTAAIRHAAACQRGLSGSIGIGQAETWLGPARALLLSASSTPLPAQPLSAACKQQVTRALAGIAARVPPWRLLLGLPVRYARLYPAGGAISASSRDWPQHVLLADEAFATSRELAEQVLHELAHQWLYLIEDIWPLQLPGAASLTLPSGTRDRRPAEVLGAAHVAATLVRLYRHTAAEWAAGRIRALAAYGTGCLELVGTVSGDLTESGTLIAQRLKEAF
;
A
#
# COMPACT_ATOMS: atom_id res chain seq x y z
N MET A 1 36.43 -14.97 4.74
CA MET A 1 35.07 -15.47 5.05
C MET A 1 34.31 -14.33 5.68
N THR A 2 33.55 -13.57 4.89
CA THR A 2 32.68 -12.51 5.40
C THR A 2 31.50 -13.17 6.09
N ALA A 3 31.28 -12.87 7.37
CA ALA A 3 30.10 -13.29 8.09
C ALA A 3 28.86 -12.90 7.26
N ALA A 4 28.03 -13.88 6.91
CA ALA A 4 26.73 -13.60 6.34
C ALA A 4 25.97 -12.77 7.39
N GLY A 5 25.78 -11.48 7.11
CA GLY A 5 24.97 -10.62 7.97
C GLY A 5 23.58 -11.23 8.14
N ALA A 6 22.98 -11.01 9.31
CA ALA A 6 21.59 -11.41 9.54
C ALA A 6 20.70 -10.90 8.39
N ALA A 7 19.75 -11.72 7.95
CA ALA A 7 18.78 -11.30 6.94
C ALA A 7 18.05 -10.04 7.45
N PRO A 8 17.84 -9.03 6.59
CA PRO A 8 17.19 -7.79 7.00
C PRO A 8 15.79 -8.09 7.56
N GLY A 9 15.47 -7.48 8.70
CA GLY A 9 14.18 -7.60 9.37
C GLY A 9 13.28 -6.40 9.07
N LEU A 10 11.99 -6.50 9.40
CA LEU A 10 11.05 -5.38 9.21
C LEU A 10 11.49 -4.11 9.96
N THR A 11 12.14 -4.26 11.12
CA THR A 11 12.68 -3.15 11.93
C THR A 11 13.75 -2.34 11.21
N ASP A 12 14.43 -2.91 10.20
CA ASP A 12 15.41 -2.20 9.36
C ASP A 12 14.78 -1.12 8.48
N LEU A 13 13.45 -1.09 8.38
CA LEU A 13 12.70 -0.04 7.69
C LEU A 13 12.51 1.23 8.53
N ASN A 14 12.83 1.21 9.83
CA ASN A 14 12.70 2.37 10.73
C ASN A 14 11.28 2.98 10.74
N GLY A 15 10.24 2.14 10.69
CA GLY A 15 8.84 2.53 10.78
C GLY A 15 7.98 2.04 9.61
N LEU A 16 6.84 2.70 9.40
CA LEU A 16 5.87 2.39 8.36
C LEU A 16 5.73 3.53 7.32
N PRO A 17 5.48 3.18 6.05
CA PRO A 17 5.28 4.16 4.99
C PRO A 17 4.12 5.09 5.33
N PHE A 18 4.30 6.39 5.09
CA PHE A 18 3.36 7.47 5.40
C PHE A 18 3.03 7.67 6.89
N VAL A 19 3.35 6.75 7.79
CA VAL A 19 3.11 6.91 9.24
C VAL A 19 4.34 7.53 9.90
N ASP A 20 5.51 6.97 9.64
CA ASP A 20 6.76 7.36 10.28
C ASP A 20 7.66 8.17 9.36
N ASP A 21 8.20 9.30 9.85
CA ASP A 21 9.15 10.13 9.09
C ASP A 21 10.52 9.48 8.87
N SER A 22 10.90 8.55 9.76
CA SER A 22 12.14 7.78 9.66
C SER A 22 12.06 6.62 8.68
N PHE A 23 10.89 6.35 8.07
CA PHE A 23 10.70 5.19 7.21
C PHE A 23 11.69 5.17 6.03
N SER A 24 12.43 4.07 5.93
CA SER A 24 13.54 3.88 5.00
C SER A 24 13.04 3.34 3.65
N ALA A 25 12.27 4.15 2.94
CA ALA A 25 11.65 3.79 1.65
C ALA A 25 12.65 3.23 0.62
N ARG A 26 13.84 3.83 0.51
CA ARG A 26 14.88 3.36 -0.41
C ARG A 26 15.35 1.94 -0.11
N ARG A 27 15.41 1.58 1.18
CA ARG A 27 15.80 0.23 1.61
C ARG A 27 14.73 -0.77 1.21
N LEU A 28 13.45 -0.48 1.48
CA LEU A 28 12.35 -1.34 1.03
C LEU A 28 12.38 -1.56 -0.49
N LEU A 29 12.47 -0.47 -1.26
CA LEU A 29 12.54 -0.55 -2.73
C LEU A 29 13.75 -1.38 -3.21
N ALA A 30 14.93 -1.21 -2.60
CA ALA A 30 16.10 -2.03 -2.95
C ALA A 30 15.86 -3.53 -2.69
N MET A 31 15.24 -3.89 -1.56
CA MET A 31 14.92 -5.28 -1.24
C MET A 31 13.84 -5.84 -2.17
N THR A 32 12.78 -5.08 -2.45
CA THR A 32 11.74 -5.45 -3.42
C THR A 32 12.33 -5.73 -4.79
N ALA A 33 13.21 -4.85 -5.29
CA ALA A 33 13.89 -5.04 -6.57
C ALA A 33 14.74 -6.32 -6.59
N ALA A 34 15.51 -6.57 -5.52
CA ALA A 34 16.35 -7.75 -5.40
C ALA A 34 15.54 -9.05 -5.36
N ILE A 35 14.47 -9.11 -4.56
CA ILE A 35 13.62 -10.29 -4.43
C ILE A 35 12.90 -10.58 -5.75
N ARG A 36 12.39 -9.57 -6.43
CA ARG A 36 11.74 -9.74 -7.74
C ARG A 36 12.69 -10.18 -8.82
N HIS A 37 13.91 -9.63 -8.86
CA HIS A 37 14.94 -10.09 -9.76
C HIS A 37 15.28 -11.57 -9.49
N ALA A 38 15.47 -11.96 -8.23
CA ALA A 38 15.74 -13.34 -7.85
C ALA A 38 14.60 -14.29 -8.27
N ALA A 39 13.34 -13.91 -8.01
CA ALA A 39 12.17 -14.66 -8.45
C ALA A 39 12.08 -14.77 -9.97
N ALA A 40 12.43 -13.71 -10.70
CA ALA A 40 12.47 -13.74 -12.16
C ALA A 40 13.55 -14.68 -12.69
N CYS A 41 14.75 -14.67 -12.11
CA CYS A 41 15.83 -15.61 -12.46
C CYS A 41 15.38 -17.07 -12.25
N GLN A 42 14.75 -17.37 -11.10
CA GLN A 42 14.25 -18.72 -10.79
C GLN A 42 13.19 -19.19 -11.80
N ARG A 43 12.41 -18.27 -12.37
CA ARG A 43 11.35 -18.55 -13.34
C ARG A 43 11.82 -18.44 -14.81
N GLY A 44 13.08 -18.11 -15.06
CA GLY A 44 13.58 -17.85 -16.42
C GLY A 44 13.00 -16.59 -17.08
N LEU A 45 12.51 -15.63 -16.28
CA LEU A 45 11.83 -14.40 -16.73
C LEU A 45 12.73 -13.15 -16.64
N SER A 46 13.98 -13.29 -16.19
CA SER A 46 14.92 -12.16 -16.05
C SER A 46 15.37 -11.57 -17.38
N GLY A 47 15.40 -12.38 -18.44
CA GLY A 47 15.94 -11.97 -19.74
C GLY A 47 17.40 -11.52 -19.62
N SER A 48 17.74 -10.40 -20.27
CA SER A 48 19.06 -9.76 -20.21
C SER A 48 19.20 -8.68 -19.13
N ILE A 49 18.19 -8.51 -18.27
CA ILE A 49 18.19 -7.44 -17.26
C ILE A 49 19.12 -7.85 -16.13
N GLY A 50 20.26 -7.16 -16.03
CA GLY A 50 21.23 -7.37 -14.98
C GLY A 50 20.88 -6.65 -13.67
N ILE A 51 21.65 -6.95 -12.61
CA ILE A 51 21.53 -6.33 -11.28
C ILE A 51 21.66 -4.80 -11.33
N GLY A 52 22.44 -4.25 -12.26
CA GLY A 52 22.61 -2.80 -12.45
C GLY A 52 21.36 -2.07 -12.92
N GLN A 53 20.28 -2.79 -13.27
CA GLN A 53 19.00 -2.24 -13.69
C GLN A 53 17.90 -2.49 -12.64
N ALA A 54 18.27 -2.51 -11.36
CA ALA A 54 17.39 -2.80 -10.22
C ALA A 54 16.05 -2.03 -10.26
N GLU A 55 16.06 -0.76 -10.68
CA GLU A 55 14.85 0.08 -10.78
C GLU A 55 13.81 -0.49 -11.76
N THR A 56 14.23 -1.25 -12.77
CA THR A 56 13.30 -1.91 -13.72
C THR A 56 12.39 -2.90 -13.01
N TRP A 57 12.88 -3.55 -11.94
CA TRP A 57 12.11 -4.51 -11.13
C TRP A 57 11.09 -3.86 -10.20
N LEU A 58 11.14 -2.53 -10.08
CA LEU A 58 10.14 -1.73 -9.37
C LEU A 58 8.98 -1.30 -10.26
N GLY A 59 9.03 -1.56 -11.57
CA GLY A 59 7.96 -1.17 -12.49
C GLY A 59 6.72 -2.07 -12.38
N PRO A 60 5.50 -1.53 -12.59
CA PRO A 60 4.25 -2.30 -12.49
C PRO A 60 4.16 -3.45 -13.50
N ALA A 61 4.77 -3.32 -14.68
CA ALA A 61 4.82 -4.39 -15.67
C ALA A 61 5.62 -5.61 -15.18
N ARG A 62 6.73 -5.39 -14.46
CA ARG A 62 7.54 -6.48 -13.89
C ARG A 62 6.89 -7.08 -12.66
N ALA A 63 6.29 -6.26 -11.81
CA ALA A 63 5.49 -6.73 -10.70
C ALA A 63 4.36 -7.65 -11.19
N LEU A 64 3.61 -7.22 -12.21
CA LEU A 64 2.51 -8.00 -12.78
C LEU A 64 2.99 -9.30 -13.45
N LEU A 65 4.11 -9.27 -14.18
CA LEU A 65 4.72 -10.48 -14.78
C LEU A 65 5.05 -11.54 -13.72
N LEU A 66 5.40 -11.11 -12.51
CA LEU A 66 5.74 -11.99 -11.40
C LEU A 66 4.52 -12.42 -10.56
N SER A 67 3.35 -11.80 -10.74
CA SER A 67 2.12 -12.24 -10.09
C SER A 67 1.80 -13.68 -10.50
N ALA A 68 1.38 -14.49 -9.53
CA ALA A 68 0.87 -15.84 -9.77
C ALA A 68 -0.66 -15.86 -9.97
N SER A 69 -1.31 -14.70 -9.83
CA SER A 69 -2.76 -14.59 -9.93
C SER A 69 -3.24 -14.69 -11.37
N SER A 70 -4.34 -15.41 -11.59
CA SER A 70 -5.09 -15.43 -12.84
C SER A 70 -6.25 -14.44 -12.84
N THR A 71 -6.46 -13.71 -11.74
CA THR A 71 -7.55 -12.73 -11.60
C THR A 71 -7.41 -11.66 -12.69
N PRO A 72 -8.40 -11.50 -13.60
CA PRO A 72 -8.34 -10.46 -14.61
C PRO A 72 -8.29 -9.08 -13.97
N LEU A 73 -7.35 -8.24 -14.42
CA LEU A 73 -7.25 -6.85 -13.98
C LEU A 73 -8.42 -6.03 -14.56
N PRO A 74 -9.36 -5.50 -13.74
CA PRO A 74 -10.52 -4.74 -14.23
C PRO A 74 -10.14 -3.29 -14.58
N ALA A 75 -9.18 -3.13 -15.49
CA ALA A 75 -8.59 -1.83 -15.84
C ALA A 75 -8.91 -1.41 -17.27
N GLN A 76 -9.32 -0.15 -17.41
CA GLN A 76 -9.32 0.58 -18.68
C GLN A 76 -8.32 1.74 -18.64
N PRO A 77 -7.85 2.25 -19.80
CA PRO A 77 -7.02 3.44 -19.83
C PRO A 77 -7.72 4.65 -19.18
N LEU A 78 -7.01 5.40 -18.32
CA LEU A 78 -7.45 6.72 -17.89
C LEU A 78 -7.35 7.73 -19.06
N SER A 79 -8.31 8.65 -19.13
CA SER A 79 -8.23 9.81 -20.02
C SER A 79 -7.03 10.69 -19.67
N ALA A 80 -6.56 11.51 -20.62
CA ALA A 80 -5.48 12.46 -20.37
C ALA A 80 -5.83 13.47 -19.26
N ALA A 81 -7.09 13.92 -19.21
CA ALA A 81 -7.58 14.83 -18.18
C ALA A 81 -7.52 14.20 -16.77
N CYS A 82 -7.98 12.95 -16.63
CA CYS A 82 -7.90 12.21 -15.38
C CYS A 82 -6.45 11.98 -14.93
N LYS A 83 -5.53 11.65 -15.85
CA LYS A 83 -4.10 11.53 -15.55
C LYS A 83 -3.53 12.82 -14.99
N GLN A 84 -3.86 13.97 -15.59
CA GLN A 84 -3.44 15.27 -15.08
C GLN A 84 -4.03 15.59 -13.70
N GLN A 85 -5.28 15.19 -13.43
CA GLN A 85 -5.89 15.35 -12.11
C GLN A 85 -5.13 14.52 -11.04
N VAL A 86 -4.75 13.28 -11.35
CA VAL A 86 -3.91 12.45 -10.46
C VAL A 86 -2.57 13.13 -10.20
N THR A 87 -1.87 13.62 -11.23
CA THR A 87 -0.60 14.34 -11.07
C THR A 87 -0.76 15.56 -10.16
N ARG A 88 -1.83 16.34 -10.33
CA ARG A 88 -2.12 17.50 -9.47
C ARG A 88 -2.43 17.09 -8.03
N ALA A 89 -3.17 15.99 -7.82
CA ALA A 89 -3.46 15.46 -6.50
C ALA A 89 -2.17 15.05 -5.76
N LEU A 90 -1.29 14.28 -6.42
CA LEU A 90 0.01 13.88 -5.88
C LEU A 90 0.88 15.09 -5.53
N ALA A 91 0.97 16.08 -6.42
CA ALA A 91 1.71 17.31 -6.17
C ALA A 91 1.13 18.10 -4.98
N GLY A 92 -0.20 18.17 -4.87
CA GLY A 92 -0.88 18.81 -3.73
C GLY A 92 -0.60 18.11 -2.40
N ILE A 93 -0.59 16.77 -2.38
CA ILE A 93 -0.24 15.98 -1.19
C ILE A 93 1.24 16.22 -0.83
N ALA A 94 2.14 16.17 -1.81
CA ALA A 94 3.57 16.41 -1.62
C ALA A 94 3.90 17.84 -1.13
N ALA A 95 3.10 18.83 -1.50
CA ALA A 95 3.21 20.19 -0.98
C ALA A 95 2.76 20.29 0.48
N ARG A 96 1.72 19.54 0.85
CA ARG A 96 1.15 19.52 2.21
C ARG A 96 2.00 18.73 3.20
N VAL A 97 2.57 17.60 2.76
CA VAL A 97 3.42 16.73 3.58
C VAL A 97 4.74 16.44 2.82
N PRO A 98 5.70 17.37 2.82
CA PRO A 98 6.94 17.26 2.04
C PRO A 98 7.76 15.97 2.21
N PRO A 99 7.86 15.37 3.42
CA PRO A 99 8.56 14.09 3.60
C PRO A 99 8.01 12.96 2.73
N TRP A 100 6.76 13.02 2.28
CA TRP A 100 6.12 11.96 1.50
C TRP A 100 6.49 11.95 0.02
N ARG A 101 7.26 12.92 -0.49
CA ARG A 101 7.61 13.01 -1.93
C ARG A 101 8.15 11.70 -2.52
N LEU A 102 9.03 11.02 -1.79
CA LEU A 102 9.59 9.74 -2.24
C LEU A 102 8.53 8.63 -2.27
N LEU A 103 7.63 8.63 -1.28
CA LEU A 103 6.56 7.64 -1.17
C LEU A 103 5.49 7.81 -2.26
N LEU A 104 5.16 9.06 -2.58
CA LEU A 104 4.24 9.43 -3.65
C LEU A 104 4.84 9.17 -5.05
N GLY A 105 6.16 9.03 -5.13
CA GLY A 105 6.90 8.69 -6.35
C GLY A 105 7.02 7.19 -6.62
N LEU A 106 6.32 6.33 -5.87
CA LEU A 106 6.33 4.88 -6.12
C LEU A 106 5.89 4.61 -7.58
N PRO A 107 6.64 3.81 -8.37
CA PRO A 107 6.25 3.52 -9.74
C PRO A 107 4.96 2.69 -9.79
N VAL A 108 3.81 3.32 -9.98
CA VAL A 108 2.52 2.63 -10.11
C VAL A 108 1.83 2.98 -11.43
N ARG A 109 0.96 2.08 -11.90
CA ARG A 109 0.09 2.36 -13.04
C ARG A 109 -1.29 2.79 -12.55
N TYR A 110 -1.63 4.05 -12.79
CA TYR A 110 -3.00 4.53 -12.63
C TYR A 110 -3.86 4.12 -13.82
N ALA A 111 -5.00 3.49 -13.55
CA ALA A 111 -5.98 3.07 -14.55
C ALA A 111 -7.42 3.30 -14.07
N ARG A 112 -8.38 3.29 -14.99
CA ARG A 112 -9.79 3.37 -14.65
C ARG A 112 -10.27 2.02 -14.15
N LEU A 113 -10.98 1.99 -13.03
CA LEU A 113 -11.65 0.79 -12.54
C LEU A 113 -12.93 0.56 -13.35
N TYR A 114 -13.03 -0.56 -14.08
CA TYR A 114 -14.24 -0.88 -14.83
C TYR A 114 -14.45 -2.41 -14.99
N PRO A 115 -15.65 -2.94 -14.66
CA PRO A 115 -16.74 -2.25 -13.94
C PRO A 115 -16.34 -1.93 -12.50
N ALA A 116 -16.86 -0.83 -11.94
CA ALA A 116 -16.50 -0.39 -10.60
C ALA A 116 -17.20 -1.19 -9.48
N GLY A 117 -18.39 -1.75 -9.73
CA GLY A 117 -19.10 -2.57 -8.75
C GLY A 117 -19.40 -1.86 -7.42
N GLY A 118 -19.49 -0.53 -7.44
CA GLY A 118 -19.70 0.31 -6.24
C GLY A 118 -18.42 0.72 -5.51
N ALA A 119 -17.24 0.25 -5.93
CA ALA A 119 -15.96 0.70 -5.38
C ALA A 119 -15.52 2.04 -6.01
N ILE A 120 -15.01 2.96 -5.19
CA ILE A 120 -14.48 4.26 -5.64
C ILE A 120 -13.05 4.10 -6.18
N SER A 121 -12.27 3.23 -5.57
CA SER A 121 -10.93 2.85 -6.01
C SER A 121 -10.64 1.41 -5.61
N ALA A 122 -9.55 0.87 -6.15
CA ALA A 122 -9.04 -0.42 -5.73
C ALA A 122 -7.52 -0.50 -5.85
N SER A 123 -6.95 -1.36 -5.02
CA SER A 123 -5.63 -1.99 -5.14
C SER A 123 -5.76 -3.49 -4.81
N SER A 124 -4.88 -4.33 -5.36
CA SER A 124 -4.78 -5.74 -4.96
C SER A 124 -3.38 -6.28 -5.18
N ARG A 125 -3.02 -7.29 -4.38
CA ARG A 125 -1.82 -8.12 -4.59
C ARG A 125 -1.89 -8.97 -5.85
N ASP A 126 -3.09 -9.25 -6.36
CA ASP A 126 -3.27 -9.98 -7.62
C ASP A 126 -2.70 -9.20 -8.82
N TRP A 127 -2.72 -7.87 -8.74
CA TRP A 127 -2.26 -6.95 -9.77
C TRP A 127 -1.32 -5.89 -9.17
N PRO A 128 -0.14 -6.30 -8.68
CA PRO A 128 0.72 -5.44 -7.90
C PRO A 128 1.07 -4.14 -8.65
N GLN A 129 1.14 -3.04 -7.90
CA GLN A 129 1.45 -1.68 -8.39
C GLN A 129 0.51 -1.12 -9.46
N HIS A 130 -0.75 -1.55 -9.47
CA HIS A 130 -1.81 -0.84 -10.16
C HIS A 130 -2.68 -0.10 -9.15
N VAL A 131 -3.11 1.11 -9.50
CA VAL A 131 -4.07 1.90 -8.72
C VAL A 131 -5.25 2.15 -9.63
N LEU A 132 -6.39 1.57 -9.29
CA LEU A 132 -7.60 1.66 -10.09
C LEU A 132 -8.53 2.70 -9.47
N LEU A 133 -9.01 3.62 -10.29
CA LEU A 133 -9.88 4.72 -9.86
C LEU A 133 -11.18 4.67 -10.67
N ALA A 134 -12.31 4.61 -9.99
CA ALA A 134 -13.63 4.77 -10.61
C ALA A 134 -13.92 6.25 -10.88
N ASP A 135 -15.01 6.55 -11.59
CA ASP A 135 -15.35 7.92 -11.97
C ASP A 135 -15.66 8.77 -10.72
N GLU A 136 -16.22 8.15 -9.68
CA GLU A 136 -16.50 8.73 -8.37
C GLU A 136 -15.24 9.26 -7.66
N ALA A 137 -14.07 8.64 -7.88
CA ALA A 137 -12.81 9.13 -7.32
C ALA A 137 -12.47 10.54 -7.83
N PHE A 138 -12.96 10.92 -9.01
CA PHE A 138 -12.71 12.21 -9.63
C PHE A 138 -13.79 13.26 -9.30
N ALA A 139 -14.78 12.93 -8.47
CA ALA A 139 -15.89 13.82 -8.15
C ALA A 139 -15.43 15.14 -7.50
N THR A 140 -14.40 15.09 -6.65
CA THR A 140 -13.76 16.28 -6.08
C THR A 140 -12.26 16.10 -5.96
N SER A 141 -11.51 17.20 -5.88
CA SER A 141 -10.06 17.16 -5.64
C SER A 141 -9.69 16.52 -4.30
N ARG A 142 -10.55 16.69 -3.28
CA ARG A 142 -10.40 16.04 -1.97
C ARG A 142 -10.57 14.53 -2.11
N GLU A 143 -11.64 14.09 -2.75
CA GLU A 143 -11.93 12.67 -2.97
C GLU A 143 -10.76 12.00 -3.70
N LEU A 144 -10.31 12.61 -4.81
CA LEU A 144 -9.20 12.06 -5.57
C LEU A 144 -7.91 11.96 -4.75
N ALA A 145 -7.60 12.98 -3.95
CA ALA A 145 -6.42 12.96 -3.08
C ALA A 145 -6.51 11.85 -2.02
N GLU A 146 -7.70 11.64 -1.44
CA GLU A 146 -7.93 10.57 -0.47
C GLU A 146 -7.76 9.20 -1.12
N GLN A 147 -8.42 8.95 -2.26
CA GLN A 147 -8.39 7.64 -2.92
C GLN A 147 -7.01 7.33 -3.51
N VAL A 148 -6.31 8.30 -4.09
CA VAL A 148 -4.94 8.08 -4.56
C VAL A 148 -4.00 7.72 -3.39
N LEU A 149 -4.11 8.42 -2.26
CA LEU A 149 -3.28 8.12 -1.10
C LEU A 149 -3.67 6.80 -0.42
N HIS A 150 -4.96 6.49 -0.37
CA HIS A 150 -5.50 5.21 0.10
C HIS A 150 -4.84 4.06 -0.64
N GLU A 151 -4.91 4.07 -1.97
CA GLU A 151 -4.36 2.96 -2.75
C GLU A 151 -2.84 2.92 -2.74
N LEU A 152 -2.17 4.08 -2.66
CA LEU A 152 -0.72 4.08 -2.47
C LEU A 152 -0.30 3.49 -1.12
N ALA A 153 -1.04 3.74 -0.03
CA ALA A 153 -0.76 3.14 1.27
C ALA A 153 -0.84 1.61 1.19
N HIS A 154 -1.88 1.07 0.55
CA HIS A 154 -1.96 -0.36 0.26
C HIS A 154 -0.79 -0.87 -0.58
N GLN A 155 -0.41 -0.18 -1.66
CA GLN A 155 0.72 -0.60 -2.50
C GLN A 155 2.03 -0.68 -1.73
N TRP A 156 2.29 0.28 -0.85
CA TRP A 156 3.48 0.24 0.01
C TRP A 156 3.44 -0.92 1.01
N LEU A 157 2.27 -1.24 1.58
CA LEU A 157 2.15 -2.41 2.44
C LEU A 157 2.33 -3.72 1.64
N TYR A 158 1.82 -3.80 0.41
CA TYR A 158 2.05 -4.97 -0.45
C TYR A 158 3.54 -5.20 -0.74
N LEU A 159 4.34 -4.13 -0.90
CA LEU A 159 5.79 -4.27 -1.03
C LEU A 159 6.45 -4.83 0.22
N ILE A 160 5.90 -4.54 1.41
CA ILE A 160 6.34 -5.16 2.67
C ILE A 160 5.95 -6.64 2.67
N GLU A 161 4.71 -6.97 2.27
CA GLU A 161 4.21 -8.35 2.20
C GLU A 161 4.94 -9.23 1.18
N ASP A 162 5.47 -8.64 0.11
CA ASP A 162 6.34 -9.33 -0.87
C ASP A 162 7.60 -9.92 -0.22
N ILE A 163 8.02 -9.37 0.94
CA ILE A 163 9.26 -9.72 1.64
C ILE A 163 8.95 -10.45 2.95
N TRP A 164 8.01 -9.91 3.73
CA TRP A 164 7.63 -10.42 5.03
C TRP A 164 6.11 -10.63 5.06
N PRO A 165 5.64 -11.88 4.96
CA PRO A 165 4.22 -12.20 5.13
C PRO A 165 3.72 -11.66 6.47
N LEU A 166 2.52 -11.07 6.51
CA LEU A 166 1.95 -10.48 7.74
C LEU A 166 1.02 -11.42 8.50
N GLN A 167 0.66 -12.54 7.89
CA GLN A 167 -0.21 -13.55 8.48
C GLN A 167 0.29 -14.95 8.18
N LEU A 168 -0.12 -15.90 9.01
CA LEU A 168 0.09 -17.31 8.81
C LEU A 168 -0.84 -17.85 7.70
N PRO A 169 -0.43 -18.92 6.98
CA PRO A 169 -1.32 -19.64 6.10
C PRO A 169 -2.55 -20.16 6.86
N GLY A 170 -3.74 -20.03 6.25
CA GLY A 170 -4.99 -20.53 6.85
C GLY A 170 -5.60 -19.64 7.94
N ALA A 171 -5.05 -18.43 8.15
CA ALA A 171 -5.61 -17.45 9.08
C ALA A 171 -7.12 -17.22 8.89
N ALA A 172 -7.84 -17.02 9.99
CA ALA A 172 -9.28 -16.84 9.97
C ALA A 172 -9.69 -15.55 9.25
N SER A 173 -10.78 -15.63 8.48
CA SER A 173 -11.38 -14.46 7.84
C SER A 173 -12.12 -13.58 8.85
N LEU A 174 -12.02 -12.27 8.64
CA LEU A 174 -12.62 -11.22 9.45
C LEU A 174 -13.64 -10.41 8.64
N THR A 175 -14.50 -9.68 9.35
CA THR A 175 -15.37 -8.65 8.76
C THR A 175 -14.89 -7.29 9.24
N LEU A 176 -14.58 -6.38 8.30
CA LEU A 176 -14.13 -5.02 8.61
C LEU A 176 -15.22 -4.24 9.38
N PRO A 177 -14.86 -3.17 10.12
CA PRO A 177 -15.84 -2.31 10.78
C PRO A 177 -16.82 -1.65 9.81
N SER A 178 -16.46 -1.55 8.52
CA SER A 178 -17.35 -1.12 7.43
C SER A 178 -18.43 -2.15 7.05
N GLY A 179 -18.39 -3.36 7.61
CA GLY A 179 -19.25 -4.50 7.25
C GLY A 179 -18.72 -5.34 6.09
N THR A 180 -17.56 -4.99 5.52
CA THR A 180 -16.96 -5.76 4.42
C THR A 180 -16.43 -7.10 4.91
N ARG A 181 -17.04 -8.20 4.46
CA ARG A 181 -16.74 -9.58 4.88
C ARG A 181 -15.53 -10.18 4.16
N ASP A 182 -15.14 -11.36 4.64
CA ASP A 182 -14.14 -12.28 4.05
C ASP A 182 -12.76 -11.65 3.87
N ARG A 183 -12.32 -10.86 4.86
CA ARG A 183 -11.03 -10.17 4.85
C ARG A 183 -10.00 -10.91 5.65
N ARG A 184 -8.82 -11.09 5.08
CA ARG A 184 -7.69 -11.71 5.75
C ARG A 184 -7.08 -10.74 6.76
N PRO A 185 -6.41 -11.21 7.84
CA PRO A 185 -5.83 -10.31 8.84
C PRO A 185 -4.85 -9.28 8.26
N ALA A 186 -4.07 -9.64 7.23
CA ALA A 186 -3.19 -8.69 6.53
C ALA A 186 -3.97 -7.57 5.84
N GLU A 187 -5.17 -7.85 5.31
CA GLU A 187 -6.03 -6.84 4.67
C GLU A 187 -6.66 -5.91 5.71
N VAL A 188 -6.96 -6.42 6.91
CA VAL A 188 -7.42 -5.60 8.04
C VAL A 188 -6.30 -4.70 8.57
N LEU A 189 -5.06 -5.20 8.64
CA LEU A 189 -3.88 -4.35 8.91
C LEU A 189 -3.69 -3.28 7.84
N GLY A 190 -3.90 -3.63 6.56
CA GLY A 190 -3.92 -2.67 5.46
C GLY A 190 -4.96 -1.57 5.64
N ALA A 191 -6.17 -1.92 6.06
CA ALA A 191 -7.22 -0.94 6.35
C ALA A 191 -6.86 0.00 7.52
N ALA A 192 -6.23 -0.53 8.58
CA ALA A 192 -5.71 0.29 9.67
C ALA A 192 -4.57 1.21 9.22
N HIS A 193 -3.66 0.72 8.38
CA HIS A 193 -2.55 1.51 7.82
C HIS A 193 -3.02 2.65 6.92
N VAL A 194 -4.03 2.41 6.08
CA VAL A 194 -4.71 3.44 5.30
C VAL A 194 -5.31 4.50 6.22
N ALA A 195 -6.04 4.07 7.26
CA ALA A 195 -6.66 5.00 8.19
C ALA A 195 -5.64 5.89 8.90
N ALA A 196 -4.53 5.32 9.38
CA ALA A 196 -3.43 6.08 10.00
C ALA A 196 -2.79 7.08 9.02
N THR A 197 -2.56 6.64 7.77
CA THR A 197 -2.04 7.49 6.70
C THR A 197 -2.95 8.70 6.43
N LEU A 198 -4.26 8.47 6.32
CA LEU A 198 -5.24 9.52 6.05
C LEU A 198 -5.44 10.45 7.25
N VAL A 199 -5.42 9.93 8.49
CA VAL A 199 -5.40 10.76 9.71
C VAL A 199 -4.24 11.74 9.65
N ARG A 200 -3.05 11.26 9.29
CA ARG A 200 -1.87 12.12 9.17
C ARG A 200 -1.99 13.17 8.07
N LEU A 201 -2.51 12.81 6.88
CA LEU A 201 -2.78 13.79 5.82
C LEU A 201 -3.71 14.91 6.32
N TYR A 202 -4.78 14.54 7.02
CA TYR A 202 -5.80 15.48 7.46
C TYR A 202 -5.37 16.33 8.64
N ARG A 203 -4.43 15.88 9.48
CA ARG A 203 -3.76 16.75 10.47
C ARG A 203 -3.04 17.95 9.83
N HIS A 204 -2.59 17.82 8.58
CA HIS A 204 -2.00 18.92 7.81
C HIS A 204 -3.00 19.70 6.94
N THR A 205 -4.31 19.47 7.11
CA THR A 205 -5.35 20.12 6.30
C THR A 205 -6.08 21.19 7.11
N ALA A 206 -5.91 22.45 6.73
CA ALA A 206 -6.57 23.59 7.36
C ALA A 206 -8.03 23.75 6.87
N ALA A 207 -8.88 22.79 7.22
CA ALA A 207 -10.32 22.83 6.90
C ALA A 207 -11.15 22.30 8.06
N GLU A 208 -12.30 22.94 8.34
CA GLU A 208 -13.17 22.61 9.48
C GLU A 208 -13.66 21.14 9.45
N TRP A 209 -13.97 20.63 8.25
CA TRP A 209 -14.43 19.25 8.07
C TRP A 209 -13.34 18.20 8.42
N ALA A 210 -12.05 18.58 8.41
CA ALA A 210 -10.95 17.65 8.60
C ALA A 210 -10.98 17.00 9.99
N ALA A 211 -11.37 17.74 11.03
CA ALA A 211 -11.48 17.21 12.38
C ALA A 211 -12.51 16.07 12.48
N GLY A 212 -13.66 16.19 11.81
CA GLY A 212 -14.66 15.13 11.73
C GLY A 212 -14.14 13.90 10.99
N ARG A 213 -13.46 14.11 9.85
CA ARG A 213 -12.87 13.02 9.06
C ARG A 213 -11.78 12.29 9.84
N ILE A 214 -10.91 13.00 10.57
CA ILE A 214 -9.88 12.42 11.45
C ILE A 214 -10.51 11.51 12.49
N ARG A 215 -11.55 11.95 13.21
CA ARG A 215 -12.23 11.12 14.22
C ARG A 215 -12.81 9.85 13.63
N ALA A 216 -13.48 9.95 12.47
CA ALA A 216 -14.04 8.78 11.79
C ALA A 216 -12.97 7.78 11.37
N LEU A 217 -11.86 8.26 10.80
CA LEU A 217 -10.74 7.41 10.39
C LEU A 217 -10.03 6.78 11.59
N ALA A 218 -9.81 7.53 12.68
CA ALA A 218 -9.20 7.01 13.89
C ALA A 218 -10.06 5.91 14.54
N ALA A 219 -11.38 6.11 14.60
CA ALA A 219 -12.31 5.09 15.08
C ALA A 219 -12.29 3.83 14.19
N TYR A 220 -12.32 4.00 12.86
CA TYR A 220 -12.23 2.90 11.92
C TYR A 220 -10.91 2.13 12.06
N GLY A 221 -9.78 2.84 12.11
CA GLY A 221 -8.45 2.23 12.28
C GLY A 221 -8.30 1.50 13.60
N THR A 222 -8.81 2.07 14.70
CA THR A 222 -8.84 1.42 16.02
C THR A 222 -9.68 0.14 15.97
N GLY A 223 -10.88 0.18 15.38
CA GLY A 223 -11.72 -1.01 15.22
C GLY A 223 -11.06 -2.10 14.37
N CYS A 224 -10.30 -1.74 13.33
CA CYS A 224 -9.48 -2.70 12.58
C CYS A 224 -8.41 -3.36 13.47
N LEU A 225 -7.72 -2.60 14.32
CA LEU A 225 -6.68 -3.13 15.22
C LEU A 225 -7.26 -3.99 16.34
N GLU A 226 -8.45 -3.68 16.84
CA GLU A 226 -9.19 -4.51 17.79
C GLU A 226 -9.54 -5.86 17.16
N LEU A 227 -10.05 -5.87 15.93
CA LEU A 227 -10.34 -7.09 15.17
C LEU A 227 -9.08 -7.93 14.94
N VAL A 228 -7.96 -7.30 14.56
CA VAL A 228 -6.68 -8.01 14.42
C VAL A 228 -6.23 -8.61 15.75
N GLY A 229 -6.53 -7.95 16.87
CA GLY A 229 -6.25 -8.45 18.21
C GLY A 229 -6.97 -9.77 18.55
N THR A 230 -8.14 -10.05 17.95
CA THR A 230 -8.88 -11.29 18.19
C THR A 230 -8.26 -12.50 17.49
N VAL A 231 -7.42 -12.26 16.49
CA VAL A 231 -6.70 -13.27 15.70
C VAL A 231 -5.19 -13.06 15.78
N SER A 232 -4.67 -12.57 16.91
CA SER A 232 -3.24 -12.28 17.04
C SER A 232 -2.35 -13.52 16.85
N GLY A 233 -2.89 -14.72 17.13
CA GLY A 233 -2.22 -16.00 16.87
C GLY A 233 -2.07 -16.36 15.39
N ASP A 234 -2.81 -15.69 14.51
CA ASP A 234 -2.76 -15.88 13.06
C ASP A 234 -1.81 -14.90 12.37
N LEU A 235 -1.18 -13.98 13.12
CA LEU A 235 -0.18 -13.06 12.58
C LEU A 235 1.22 -13.69 12.61
N THR A 236 2.05 -13.27 11.66
CA THR A 236 3.50 -13.48 11.78
C THR A 236 4.10 -12.45 12.73
N GLU A 237 5.37 -12.62 13.10
CA GLU A 237 6.14 -11.60 13.83
C GLU A 237 6.06 -10.22 13.15
N SER A 238 6.20 -10.18 11.83
CA SER A 238 6.09 -8.94 11.06
C SER A 238 4.68 -8.34 11.14
N GLY A 239 3.64 -9.17 11.03
CA GLY A 239 2.26 -8.72 11.23
C GLY A 239 2.02 -8.14 12.62
N THR A 240 2.54 -8.80 13.67
CA THR A 240 2.46 -8.31 15.05
C THR A 240 3.16 -6.98 15.23
N LEU A 241 4.37 -6.82 14.68
CA LEU A 241 5.12 -5.56 14.73
C LEU A 241 4.38 -4.41 14.05
N ILE A 242 3.81 -4.64 12.86
CA ILE A 242 2.98 -3.64 12.17
C ILE A 242 1.75 -3.28 13.02
N ALA A 243 1.06 -4.27 13.58
CA ALA A 243 -0.11 -4.05 14.44
C ALA A 243 0.25 -3.17 15.64
N GLN A 244 1.37 -3.44 16.30
CA GLN A 244 1.85 -2.64 17.44
C GLN A 244 2.18 -1.21 17.02
N ARG A 245 2.91 -1.03 15.92
CA ARG A 245 3.27 0.31 15.41
C ARG A 245 2.05 1.13 15.03
N LEU A 246 1.03 0.51 14.43
CA LEU A 246 -0.21 1.19 14.07
C LEU A 246 -1.04 1.63 15.28
N LYS A 247 -0.94 0.94 16.43
CA LYS A 247 -1.59 1.39 17.68
C LYS A 247 -1.04 2.73 18.17
N GLU A 248 0.22 3.03 17.88
CA GLU A 248 0.87 4.30 18.26
C GLU A 248 0.48 5.47 17.32
N ALA A 249 -0.18 5.19 16.19
CA ALA A 249 -0.49 6.19 15.17
C ALA A 249 -1.84 6.92 15.40
N PHE A 250 -2.72 6.36 16.22
CA PHE A 250 -4.07 6.87 16.47
C PHE A 250 -4.14 7.75 17.72
#